data_AF-A0A936SYH8-F1
#
_entry.id   AF-A0A936SYH8-F1
#
_cell.length_a   1.000
_cell.length_b   1.000
_cell.length_c   1.000
_cell.angle_alpha   90.00
_cell.angle_beta   90.00
_cell.angle_gamma   90.00
#
_symmetry.space_group_name_H-M   'P 1'
#
loop_
_entity.id
_entity.type
_entity.pdbx_description
1 polymer ?
#
loop_
_entity_poly.entity_id
_entity_poly.type
_entity_poly.pdbx_seq_one_letter_code
_entity_poly.pdbx_strand_id
1 'polypeptide(L)'
;MAPSLKGVPRAAAKAVVTGSSRVLGDNMKRVGLERLAGEFAHHIVAHGDDRAKDAVKLLKKFHIDVDDAVNGVYLPGYKTSPNPHGKAVHGNLHTNAYYEAVDTVLKGANTQAEVIQRLRFIAHNLEHGILP
;
A
#
# COMPACT_ATOMS: atom_id res chain seq x y z
N MET A 1 22.04 -3.14 -46.01
CA MET A 1 22.11 -2.02 -45.05
C MET A 1 20.92 -2.11 -44.10
N ALA A 2 21.18 -2.45 -42.84
CA ALA A 2 20.36 -2.13 -41.68
C ALA A 2 21.37 -2.02 -40.52
N PRO A 3 21.48 -0.86 -39.84
CA PRO A 3 22.52 -0.68 -38.84
C PRO A 3 22.10 -1.32 -37.52
N SER A 4 23.05 -2.07 -36.96
CA SER A 4 23.06 -2.63 -35.61
C SER A 4 22.87 -1.52 -34.56
N LEU A 5 21.83 -1.64 -33.73
CA LEU A 5 21.61 -0.78 -32.58
C LEU A 5 22.55 -1.22 -31.46
N LYS A 6 23.68 -0.51 -31.37
CA LYS A 6 24.64 -0.54 -30.28
C LYS A 6 23.94 -0.32 -28.94
N GLY A 7 24.35 -1.11 -27.96
CA GLY A 7 23.85 -1.08 -26.59
C GLY A 7 23.94 0.31 -25.95
N VAL A 8 22.91 0.63 -25.17
CA VAL A 8 22.91 1.75 -24.24
C VAL A 8 23.11 1.15 -22.85
N PRO A 9 24.18 1.52 -22.11
CA PRO A 9 24.33 1.08 -20.73
C PRO A 9 23.32 1.87 -19.90
N ARG A 10 22.24 1.22 -19.45
CA ARG A 10 21.29 1.84 -18.53
C ARG A 10 21.86 1.71 -17.11
N ALA A 11 22.56 2.74 -16.67
CA ALA A 11 22.93 2.91 -15.27
C ALA A 11 21.68 2.78 -14.40
N ALA A 12 21.66 1.80 -13.49
CA ALA A 12 20.64 1.68 -12.46
C ALA A 12 20.90 2.74 -11.39
N ALA A 13 20.44 3.97 -11.64
CA ALA A 13 20.20 4.91 -10.56
C ALA A 13 19.17 4.26 -9.63
N LYS A 14 19.51 4.07 -8.34
CA LYS A 14 18.54 3.76 -7.29
C LYS A 14 17.54 4.91 -7.23
N ALA A 15 16.46 4.83 -8.01
CA ALA A 15 15.35 5.74 -7.88
C ALA A 15 14.85 5.60 -6.44
N VAL A 16 14.78 6.72 -5.73
CA VAL A 16 13.96 6.83 -4.53
C VAL A 16 12.54 6.53 -5.02
N VAL A 17 12.08 5.29 -4.85
CA VAL A 17 10.72 4.91 -5.21
C VAL A 17 9.81 5.64 -4.23
N THR A 18 9.27 6.77 -4.67
CA THR A 18 8.16 7.44 -4.03
C THR A 18 6.92 6.57 -4.24
N GLY A 19 6.28 6.12 -3.17
CA GLY A 19 5.05 5.33 -3.28
C GLY A 19 4.00 6.08 -4.10
N SER A 20 3.24 5.34 -4.91
CA SER A 20 2.26 5.89 -5.85
C SER A 20 0.95 5.12 -5.78
N SER A 21 -0.14 5.78 -5.39
CA SER A 21 -1.46 5.14 -5.35
C SER A 21 -1.92 4.62 -6.73
N ARG A 22 -1.37 5.19 -7.82
CA ARG A 22 -1.58 4.66 -9.17
C ARG A 22 -0.89 3.31 -9.35
N VAL A 23 0.40 3.22 -9.00
CA VAL A 23 1.19 1.97 -9.14
C VAL A 23 0.63 0.89 -8.22
N LEU A 24 0.36 1.23 -6.95
CA LEU A 24 -0.32 0.33 -6.02
C LEU A 24 -1.66 -0.15 -6.59
N GLY A 25 -2.47 0.77 -7.12
CA GLY A 25 -3.73 0.44 -7.76
C GLY A 25 -3.58 -0.53 -8.93
N ASP A 26 -2.57 -0.36 -9.77
CA ASP A 26 -2.32 -1.27 -10.90
C ASP A 26 -1.77 -2.64 -10.44
N ASN A 27 -1.00 -2.68 -9.36
CA ASN A 27 -0.53 -3.94 -8.76
C ASN A 27 -1.67 -4.72 -8.10
N MET A 28 -2.57 -4.05 -7.38
CA MET A 28 -3.78 -4.67 -6.79
C MET A 28 -4.70 -5.26 -7.86
N LYS A 29 -4.96 -4.52 -8.95
CA LYS A 29 -5.70 -5.03 -10.11
C LYS A 29 -5.05 -6.29 -10.71
N ARG A 30 -3.72 -6.32 -10.82
CA ARG A 30 -2.98 -7.44 -11.40
C ARG A 30 -3.13 -8.74 -10.62
N VAL A 31 -3.33 -8.65 -9.30
CA VAL A 31 -3.56 -9.82 -8.43
C VAL A 31 -5.06 -10.14 -8.27
N GLY A 32 -5.93 -9.50 -9.05
CA GLY A 32 -7.37 -9.80 -9.09
C GLY A 32 -8.22 -9.06 -8.08
N LEU A 33 -7.72 -8.02 -7.40
CA LEU A 33 -8.55 -7.19 -6.54
C LEU A 33 -9.43 -6.26 -7.40
N GLU A 34 -10.72 -6.23 -7.09
CA GLU A 34 -11.71 -5.42 -7.79
C GLU A 34 -11.86 -4.04 -7.12
N ARG A 35 -11.91 -2.99 -7.94
CA ARG A 35 -12.14 -1.61 -7.49
C ARG A 35 -13.55 -1.18 -7.87
N LEU A 36 -14.36 -0.82 -6.89
CA LEU A 36 -15.69 -0.27 -7.11
C LEU A 36 -15.63 1.21 -7.51
N ALA A 37 -16.73 1.71 -8.06
CA ALA A 37 -16.86 3.12 -8.43
C ALA A 37 -16.73 4.02 -7.19
N GLY A 38 -15.86 5.04 -7.26
CA GLY A 38 -15.62 5.96 -6.16
C GLY A 38 -14.60 5.49 -5.12
N GLU A 39 -13.97 4.32 -5.33
CA GLU A 39 -12.87 3.82 -4.51
C GLU A 39 -11.49 4.25 -5.03
N PHE A 40 -10.56 4.45 -4.09
CA PHE A 40 -9.15 4.70 -4.36
C PHE A 40 -8.27 3.65 -3.69
N ALA A 41 -7.09 3.43 -4.28
CA ALA A 41 -6.05 2.63 -3.66
C ALA A 41 -5.54 3.36 -2.40
N HIS A 42 -5.69 2.72 -1.24
CA HIS A 42 -5.15 3.17 0.03
C HIS A 42 -3.90 2.35 0.36
N HIS A 43 -2.81 3.03 0.70
CA HIS A 43 -1.63 2.40 1.29
C HIS A 43 -1.87 2.19 2.78
N ILE A 44 -1.78 0.94 3.24
CA ILE A 44 -1.83 0.62 4.68
C ILE A 44 -0.64 1.25 5.39
N VAL A 45 0.57 0.92 4.91
CA VAL A 45 1.79 1.64 5.26
C VAL A 45 2.03 2.71 4.22
N ALA A 46 1.76 3.97 4.57
CA ALA A 46 1.98 5.10 3.67
C ALA A 46 3.46 5.36 3.40
N HIS A 47 3.75 5.88 2.22
CA HIS A 47 5.06 6.43 1.89
C HIS A 47 5.07 7.95 2.05
N GLY A 48 6.23 8.52 2.39
CA GLY A 48 6.43 9.98 2.42
C GLY A 48 5.84 10.69 3.64
N ASP A 49 5.23 9.95 4.55
CA ASP A 49 4.76 10.43 5.85
C ASP A 49 5.73 9.99 6.94
N ASP A 50 6.22 10.95 7.71
CA ASP A 50 7.18 10.70 8.78
C ASP A 50 6.64 9.74 9.85
N ARG A 51 5.33 9.71 10.04
CA ARG A 51 4.63 8.84 11.00
C ARG A 51 4.64 7.37 10.60
N ALA A 52 4.88 7.06 9.32
CA ALA A 52 4.94 5.69 8.80
C ALA A 52 6.37 5.17 8.65
N LYS A 53 7.39 5.94 9.05
CA LYS A 53 8.81 5.62 8.79
C LYS A 53 9.23 4.25 9.30
N ASP A 54 8.74 3.82 10.46
CA ASP A 54 9.15 2.56 11.06
C ASP A 54 8.48 1.36 10.39
N ALA A 55 7.17 1.42 10.12
CA ALA A 55 6.51 0.46 9.23
C ALA A 55 7.18 0.37 7.84
N VAL A 56 7.55 1.50 7.22
CA VAL A 56 8.27 1.50 5.92
C VAL A 56 9.63 0.79 6.03
N LYS A 57 10.39 0.98 7.13
CA LYS A 57 11.63 0.23 7.36
C LYS A 57 11.38 -1.26 7.49
N LEU A 58 10.29 -1.65 8.16
CA LEU A 58 9.91 -3.06 8.32
C LEU A 58 9.58 -3.69 6.96
N LEU A 59 8.78 -3.03 6.12
CA LEU A 59 8.47 -3.53 4.77
C LEU A 59 9.76 -3.73 3.96
N LYS A 60 10.65 -2.74 3.97
CA LYS A 60 11.95 -2.81 3.28
C LYS A 60 12.83 -3.95 3.79
N LYS A 61 12.87 -4.18 5.12
CA LYS A 61 13.62 -5.29 5.75
C LYS A 61 13.20 -6.65 5.19
N PHE A 62 11.92 -6.81 4.87
CA PHE A 62 11.36 -8.05 4.33
C PHE A 62 11.06 -7.99 2.83
N HIS A 63 11.69 -7.05 2.11
CA HIS A 63 11.59 -6.93 0.65
C HIS A 63 10.15 -6.78 0.13
N ILE A 64 9.27 -6.14 0.91
CA ILE A 64 7.92 -5.76 0.48
C ILE A 64 8.00 -4.32 -0.03
N ASP A 65 7.70 -4.12 -1.30
CA ASP A 65 7.63 -2.78 -1.88
C ASP A 65 6.43 -2.01 -1.31
N VAL A 66 6.55 -0.70 -1.15
CA VAL A 66 5.43 0.11 -0.63
C VAL A 66 4.23 0.10 -1.57
N ASP A 67 4.44 -0.10 -2.88
CA ASP A 67 3.38 -0.23 -3.87
C ASP A 67 2.98 -1.69 -4.13
N ASP A 68 3.48 -2.65 -3.34
CA ASP A 68 3.04 -4.05 -3.43
C ASP A 68 1.54 -4.16 -3.08
N ALA A 69 0.82 -5.01 -3.81
CA ALA A 69 -0.61 -5.22 -3.62
C ALA A 69 -0.95 -5.63 -2.18
N VAL A 70 -0.05 -6.35 -1.48
CA VAL A 70 -0.27 -6.75 -0.08
C VAL A 70 -0.30 -5.55 0.89
N ASN A 71 0.23 -4.40 0.51
CA ASN A 71 0.19 -3.16 1.29
C ASN A 71 -1.01 -2.26 0.91
N GLY A 72 -1.94 -2.77 0.09
CA GLY A 72 -3.05 -2.00 -0.45
C GLY A 72 -4.42 -2.51 -0.07
N VAL A 73 -5.39 -1.59 -0.07
CA VAL A 73 -6.83 -1.89 -0.02
C VAL A 73 -7.59 -0.84 -0.83
N TYR A 74 -8.67 -1.23 -1.52
CA TYR A 74 -9.57 -0.28 -2.17
C TYR A 74 -10.64 0.20 -1.20
N LEU A 75 -10.68 1.52 -0.98
CA LEU A 75 -11.58 2.17 -0.04
C LEU A 75 -12.32 3.34 -0.70
N PRO A 76 -13.58 3.62 -0.30
CA PRO A 76 -14.29 4.82 -0.68
C PRO A 76 -13.43 6.06 -0.44
N GLY A 77 -13.28 6.87 -1.48
CA GLY A 77 -12.41 8.05 -1.41
C GLY A 77 -12.87 9.09 -0.40
N TYR A 78 -14.18 9.34 -0.38
CA TYR A 78 -14.82 10.37 0.42
C TYR A 78 -16.04 9.80 1.15
N LYS A 79 -16.55 10.53 2.16
CA LYS A 79 -17.77 10.14 2.88
C LYS A 79 -19.02 10.09 1.98
N THR A 80 -19.00 10.82 0.88
CA THR A 80 -20.06 10.86 -0.13
C THR A 80 -19.89 9.83 -1.25
N SER A 81 -18.77 9.10 -1.29
CA SER A 81 -18.57 8.01 -2.25
C SER A 81 -19.54 6.85 -1.94
N PRO A 82 -20.00 6.10 -2.96
CA PRO A 82 -20.74 4.87 -2.74
C PRO A 82 -19.95 3.93 -1.82
N ASN A 83 -20.61 3.43 -0.76
CA ASN A 83 -20.01 2.52 0.20
C ASN A 83 -20.99 1.41 0.62
N PRO A 84 -21.40 0.55 -0.33
CA PRO A 84 -22.42 -0.47 -0.08
C PRO A 84 -22.00 -1.53 0.95
N HIS A 85 -20.69 -1.65 1.22
CA HIS A 85 -20.12 -2.64 2.14
C HIS A 85 -19.65 -2.03 3.48
N GLY A 86 -19.88 -0.74 3.71
CA GLY A 86 -19.49 -0.10 4.97
C GLY A 86 -17.97 -0.06 5.23
N LYS A 87 -17.15 -0.03 4.17
CA LYS A 87 -15.69 0.07 4.27
C LYS A 87 -15.25 1.37 4.97
N ALA A 88 -14.04 1.37 5.50
CA ALA A 88 -13.39 2.59 5.99
C ALA A 88 -13.23 3.61 4.85
N VAL A 89 -13.27 4.90 5.17
CA VAL A 89 -13.17 5.97 4.16
C VAL A 89 -11.73 6.46 4.08
N HIS A 90 -11.12 6.36 2.90
CA HIS A 90 -9.71 6.70 2.62
C HIS A 90 -9.31 8.06 3.23
N GLY A 91 -10.07 9.12 2.93
CA GLY A 91 -9.75 10.48 3.38
C GLY A 91 -9.72 10.68 4.90
N ASN A 92 -10.24 9.75 5.70
CA ASN A 92 -10.24 9.83 7.16
C ASN A 92 -9.03 9.11 7.80
N LEU A 93 -8.24 8.35 7.04
CA LEU A 93 -7.25 7.44 7.62
C LEU A 93 -5.88 8.06 7.89
N HIS A 94 -5.53 9.21 7.29
CA HIS A 94 -4.20 9.82 7.43
C HIS A 94 -3.98 10.57 8.76
N THR A 95 -4.32 9.91 9.88
CA THR A 95 -4.23 10.44 11.26
C THR A 95 -3.08 9.80 12.03
N ASN A 96 -2.61 10.46 13.10
CA ASN A 96 -1.58 9.88 13.97
C ASN A 96 -2.03 8.53 14.55
N ALA A 97 -3.27 8.47 15.05
CA ALA A 97 -3.84 7.26 15.63
C ALA A 97 -3.81 6.07 14.66
N TYR A 98 -4.12 6.30 13.38
CA TYR A 98 -4.04 5.24 12.38
C TYR A 98 -2.60 4.74 12.18
N TYR A 99 -1.63 5.64 12.04
CA TYR A 99 -0.23 5.23 11.86
C TYR A 99 0.31 4.49 13.08
N GLU A 100 0.01 4.96 14.29
CA GLU A 100 0.37 4.29 15.55
C GLU A 100 -0.27 2.90 15.67
N ALA A 101 -1.53 2.76 15.25
CA ALA A 101 -2.22 1.47 15.23
C ALA A 101 -1.60 0.50 14.21
N VAL A 102 -1.30 0.97 12.99
CA VAL A 102 -0.60 0.17 11.97
C VAL A 102 0.77 -0.29 12.49
N ASP A 103 1.56 0.60 13.08
CA ASP A 103 2.84 0.25 13.70
C ASP A 103 2.66 -0.79 14.81
N THR A 104 1.64 -0.63 15.65
CA THR A 104 1.32 -1.57 16.74
C THR A 104 0.99 -2.96 16.21
N VAL A 105 0.16 -3.05 15.16
CA VAL A 105 -0.20 -4.33 14.53
C VAL A 105 1.02 -4.98 13.85
N LEU A 106 1.89 -4.19 13.23
CA LEU A 106 3.11 -4.70 12.57
C LEU A 106 4.24 -5.05 13.55
N LYS A 107 4.22 -4.50 14.77
CA LYS A 107 5.29 -4.65 15.76
C LYS A 107 5.58 -6.10 16.13
N GLY A 108 6.83 -6.50 16.03
CA GLY A 108 7.29 -7.85 16.39
C GLY A 108 7.07 -8.89 15.31
N ALA A 109 6.71 -8.51 14.07
CA ALA A 109 6.82 -9.40 12.92
C ALA A 109 8.29 -9.69 12.61
N ASN A 110 8.67 -10.96 12.57
CA ASN A 110 10.05 -11.42 12.38
C ASN A 110 10.28 -12.13 11.05
N THR A 111 9.21 -12.39 10.29
CA THR A 111 9.29 -13.00 8.97
C THR A 111 8.47 -12.21 7.95
N GLN A 112 8.80 -12.36 6.66
CA GLN A 112 8.02 -11.75 5.59
C GLN A 112 6.56 -12.22 5.61
N ALA A 113 6.33 -13.51 5.88
CA ALA A 113 5.00 -14.08 5.98
C ALA A 113 4.17 -13.43 7.10
N GLU A 114 4.75 -13.17 8.27
CA GLU A 114 4.07 -12.49 9.37
C GLU A 114 3.69 -11.05 9.01
N VAL A 115 4.59 -10.31 8.33
CA VAL A 115 4.27 -8.95 7.87
C VAL A 115 3.10 -8.97 6.89
N ILE A 116 3.12 -9.88 5.90
CA ILE A 116 2.03 -10.03 4.94
C ILE A 116 0.71 -10.41 5.64
N GLN A 117 0.74 -11.33 6.60
CA GLN A 117 -0.46 -11.71 7.37
C GLN A 117 -1.05 -10.54 8.14
N ARG A 118 -0.21 -9.70 8.76
CA ARG A 118 -0.64 -8.53 9.51
C ARG A 118 -1.17 -7.42 8.60
N LEU A 119 -0.55 -7.18 7.44
CA LEU A 119 -1.10 -6.27 6.43
C LEU A 119 -2.46 -6.74 5.92
N ARG A 120 -2.63 -8.04 5.65
CA ARG A 120 -3.93 -8.62 5.26
C ARG A 120 -4.98 -8.47 6.36
N PHE A 121 -4.60 -8.65 7.61
CA PHE A 121 -5.49 -8.40 8.76
C PHE A 121 -5.98 -6.95 8.78
N ILE A 122 -5.08 -5.98 8.60
CA ILE A 122 -5.46 -4.56 8.54
C ILE A 122 -6.37 -4.29 7.33
N ALA A 123 -6.01 -4.80 6.14
CA ALA A 123 -6.83 -4.66 4.94
C ALA A 123 -8.26 -5.18 5.16
N HIS A 124 -8.38 -6.39 5.72
CA HIS A 124 -9.66 -7.01 6.04
C HIS A 124 -10.48 -6.16 7.01
N ASN A 125 -9.88 -5.62 8.07
CA ASN A 125 -10.57 -4.74 9.00
C ASN A 125 -11.09 -3.47 8.29
N LEU A 126 -10.27 -2.86 7.44
CA LEU A 126 -10.65 -1.66 6.69
C LEU A 126 -11.78 -1.94 5.68
N GLU A 127 -11.81 -3.13 5.07
CA GLU A 127 -12.93 -3.58 4.23
C GLU A 127 -14.25 -3.74 5.01
N HIS A 128 -14.18 -3.89 6.34
CA HIS A 128 -15.34 -3.98 7.22
C HIS A 128 -15.59 -2.69 8.02
N GLY A 129 -14.90 -1.59 7.69
CA GLY A 129 -15.06 -0.32 8.38
C GLY A 129 -14.42 -0.23 9.76
N ILE A 130 -13.60 -1.22 10.12
CA ILE A 130 -12.91 -1.32 11.40
C ILE A 130 -11.51 -0.73 11.26
N LEU A 131 -11.17 0.24 12.10
CA LEU A 131 -9.81 0.77 12.18
C LEU A 131 -8.92 -0.20 12.97
N PRO A 132 -7.64 -0.37 12.59
CA PRO A 132 -6.70 -1.20 13.33
C PRO A 132 -6.44 -0.68 14.76
#